data_AF-A0A0B6YYN2-F1
#
_entry.id   AF-A0A0B6YYN2-F1
#
_cell.length_a   1.000
_cell.length_b   1.000
_cell.length_c   1.000
_cell.angle_alpha   90.00
_cell.angle_beta   90.00
_cell.angle_gamma   90.00
#
_symmetry.space_group_name_H-M   'P 1'
#
loop_
_entity.id
_entity.type
_entity.pdbx_description
1 polymer ?
#
loop_
_entity_poly.entity_id
_entity_poly.type
_entity_poly.pdbx_seq_one_letter_code
_entity_poly.pdbx_strand_id
1 'polypeptide(L)'
;EIIKFAWREEGEVSFIALLCSNDYILLRYDSIGRPPIIKQLPWLHEKPIAFMCFDPTLTWLLVVTETTQEIFIIPAVSIVDSDVLINQLFKTDDVTIRS
;
A
#
# COMPACT_ATOMS: atom_id res chain seq x y z
N GLU A 1 17.18 8.02 1.39
CA GLU A 1 17.22 6.99 2.46
C GLU A 1 15.86 6.35 2.58
N ILE A 2 15.78 5.08 3.01
CA ILE A 2 14.50 4.41 3.30
C ILE A 2 14.19 4.65 4.78
N ILE A 3 13.04 5.26 5.07
CA ILE A 3 12.60 5.58 6.42
C ILE A 3 11.79 4.42 7.00
N LYS A 4 10.80 3.93 6.26
CA LYS A 4 9.89 2.87 6.68
C LYS A 4 9.62 1.92 5.52
N PHE A 5 9.20 0.71 5.82
CA PHE A 5 8.79 -0.26 4.81
C PHE A 5 7.63 -1.12 5.28
N ALA A 6 6.88 -1.63 4.32
CA ALA A 6 5.99 -2.76 4.49
C ALA A 6 6.30 -3.77 3.39
N TRP A 7 6.21 -5.05 3.72
CA TRP A 7 6.39 -6.11 2.75
C TRP A 7 5.43 -7.24 3.06
N ARG A 8 4.98 -7.94 2.02
CA ARG A 8 4.22 -9.17 2.16
C ARG A 8 4.28 -10.00 0.87
N GLU A 9 4.18 -11.30 1.02
CA GLU A 9 4.08 -12.28 -0.04
C GLU A 9 2.81 -13.12 0.16
N GLU A 10 2.14 -13.47 -0.92
CA GLU A 10 0.97 -14.33 -0.93
C GLU A 10 1.02 -15.18 -2.21
N GLY A 11 1.19 -16.50 -2.07
CA GLY A 11 1.35 -17.39 -3.21
C GLY A 11 2.54 -17.01 -4.10
N GLU A 12 2.26 -16.71 -5.37
CA GLU A 12 3.27 -16.40 -6.39
C GLU A 12 3.52 -14.90 -6.59
N VAL A 13 3.00 -14.07 -5.67
CA VAL A 13 3.12 -12.61 -5.74
C VAL A 13 3.73 -12.04 -4.47
N SER A 14 4.57 -11.01 -4.61
CA SER A 14 5.08 -10.25 -3.47
C SER A 14 5.01 -8.76 -3.71
N PHE A 15 4.85 -8.01 -2.62
CA PHE A 15 4.74 -6.56 -2.62
C PHE A 15 5.68 -5.96 -1.59
N ILE A 16 6.39 -4.91 -1.97
CA ILE A 16 7.20 -4.07 -1.10
C ILE A 16 6.74 -2.62 -1.26
N ALA A 17 6.47 -1.94 -0.15
CA ALA A 17 6.28 -0.50 -0.07
C ALA A 17 7.42 0.11 0.75
N LEU A 18 8.10 1.11 0.21
CA LEU A 18 9.20 1.82 0.86
C LEU A 18 8.84 3.31 0.97
N LEU A 19 8.80 3.85 2.19
CA LEU A 19 8.79 5.29 2.39
C LEU A 19 10.22 5.81 2.29
N CYS A 20 10.46 6.69 1.33
CA CYS A 20 11.75 7.32 1.09
C CYS A 20 11.81 8.70 1.76
N SER A 21 13.03 9.14 2.11
CA SER A 21 13.30 10.44 2.75
C SER A 21 13.02 11.67 1.91
N ASN A 22 12.58 11.49 0.67
CA ASN A 22 12.13 12.53 -0.23
C ASN A 22 10.59 12.60 -0.32
N ASP A 23 9.90 12.01 0.65
CA ASP A 23 8.43 11.96 0.74
C ASP A 23 7.76 11.24 -0.42
N TYR A 24 8.39 10.16 -0.91
CA TYR A 24 7.76 9.26 -1.86
C TYR A 24 7.60 7.87 -1.28
N ILE A 25 6.49 7.23 -1.61
CA ILE A 25 6.30 5.79 -1.43
C ILE A 25 6.68 5.10 -2.74
N LEU A 26 7.68 4.23 -2.68
CA LEU A 26 8.03 3.33 -3.77
C LEU A 26 7.33 2.00 -3.58
N LEU A 27 6.55 1.60 -4.57
CA LEU A 27 5.86 0.33 -4.67
C LEU A 27 6.64 -0.57 -5.62
N ARG A 28 7.00 -1.77 -5.17
CA ARG A 28 7.58 -2.83 -5.99
C ARG A 28 6.69 -4.06 -5.90
N TYR A 29 6.25 -4.56 -7.05
CA TYR A 29 5.39 -5.72 -7.19
C TYR A 29 6.07 -6.77 -8.04
N ASP A 30 6.19 -7.98 -7.50
CA ASP A 30 6.69 -9.15 -8.21
C ASP A 30 5.57 -10.17 -8.39
N SER A 31 5.58 -10.81 -9.56
CA SER A 31 4.70 -11.92 -9.90
C SER A 31 5.48 -12.92 -10.75
N ILE A 32 5.29 -14.22 -10.51
CA ILE A 32 5.97 -15.26 -11.28
C ILE A 32 5.69 -15.10 -12.78
N GLY A 33 6.75 -15.23 -13.58
CA GLY A 33 6.67 -15.14 -15.04
C GLY A 33 6.57 -13.71 -15.59
N ARG A 34 6.63 -12.67 -14.74
CA ARG A 34 6.65 -11.26 -15.17
C ARG A 34 7.85 -10.52 -14.56
N PRO A 35 8.43 -9.53 -15.27
CA PRO A 35 9.40 -8.64 -14.66
C PRO A 35 8.79 -7.84 -13.50
N PRO A 36 9.56 -7.57 -12.43
CA PRO A 36 9.15 -6.67 -11.35
C PRO A 36 8.64 -5.33 -11.85
N ILE A 37 7.50 -4.88 -11.32
CA ILE A 37 6.97 -3.55 -11.61
C ILE A 37 7.31 -2.62 -10.45
N ILE A 38 7.83 -1.43 -10.77
CA ILE A 38 8.14 -0.39 -9.79
C ILE A 38 7.33 0.87 -10.12
N LYS A 39 6.65 1.41 -9.11
CA LYS A 39 5.91 2.67 -9.18
C LYS A 39 6.28 3.56 -8.02
N GLN A 40 6.21 4.85 -8.25
CA GLN A 40 6.52 5.86 -7.23
C GLN A 40 5.31 6.77 -7.06
N LEU A 41 4.93 7.00 -5.80
CA LEU A 41 3.78 7.80 -5.41
C LEU A 41 4.26 8.92 -4.49
N PRO A 42 3.90 10.19 -4.76
CA PRO A 42 4.18 11.25 -3.80
C PRO A 42 3.38 11.00 -2.53
N TRP A 43 4.00 11.26 -1.39
CA TRP A 43 3.37 11.25 -0.07
C TRP A 43 3.22 12.67 0.46
N LEU A 44 2.27 12.84 1.38
CA LEU A 44 1.97 14.11 2.03
C LEU A 44 3.01 14.36 3.12
N HIS A 45 3.92 15.31 2.89
CA HIS A 45 5.00 15.66 3.82
C HIS A 45 4.46 16.05 5.21
N GLU A 46 3.32 16.74 5.26
CA GLU A 46 2.65 17.15 6.48
C GLU A 46 1.98 16.01 7.26
N LYS A 47 1.98 14.78 6.72
CA LYS A 47 1.37 13.59 7.34
C LYS A 47 2.42 12.49 7.55
N PRO A 48 3.31 12.62 8.54
CA PRO A 48 4.33 11.61 8.80
C PRO A 48 3.68 10.24 9.05
N ILE A 49 4.21 9.21 8.38
CA ILE A 49 3.67 7.85 8.46
C ILE A 49 4.16 7.20 9.76
N ALA A 50 3.25 6.74 10.61
CA ALA A 50 3.55 5.90 11.76
C ALA A 50 3.85 4.46 11.35
N PHE A 51 2.95 3.89 10.53
CA PHE A 51 2.94 2.47 10.19
C PHE A 51 2.39 2.22 8.80
N MET A 52 2.85 1.15 8.16
CA MET A 52 2.36 0.67 6.87
C MET A 52 2.14 -0.84 6.93
N CYS A 53 1.06 -1.34 6.31
CA CYS A 53 0.87 -2.78 6.09
C CYS A 53 0.01 -3.07 4.86
N PHE A 54 0.23 -4.23 4.25
CA PHE A 54 -0.65 -4.74 3.21
C PHE A 54 -1.81 -5.53 3.82
N ASP A 55 -2.97 -5.43 3.19
CA ASP A 55 -4.09 -6.33 3.48
C ASP A 55 -3.75 -7.79 3.09
N PRO A 56 -4.53 -8.78 3.56
CA PRO A 56 -4.31 -10.19 3.23
C PRO A 56 -4.26 -10.54 1.75
N THR A 57 -4.91 -9.75 0.90
CA THR A 57 -5.00 -10.02 -0.54
C THR A 57 -3.94 -9.29 -1.37
N LEU A 58 -3.03 -8.52 -0.73
CA LEU A 58 -2.05 -7.66 -1.41
C LEU A 58 -2.66 -6.64 -2.39
N THR A 59 -3.94 -6.32 -2.21
CA THR A 59 -4.68 -5.38 -3.05
C THR A 59 -4.48 -3.95 -2.54
N TRP A 60 -4.43 -3.78 -1.22
CA TRP A 60 -4.46 -2.51 -0.52
C TRP A 60 -3.25 -2.35 0.40
N LEU A 61 -2.68 -1.14 0.40
CA LEU A 61 -1.69 -0.69 1.38
C LEU A 61 -2.40 0.25 2.37
N LEU A 62 -2.42 -0.14 3.64
CA LEU A 62 -2.90 0.68 4.74
C LEU A 62 -1.73 1.50 5.28
N VAL A 63 -1.97 2.80 5.46
CA VAL A 63 -1.00 3.74 6.03
C VAL A 63 -1.65 4.46 7.19
N VAL A 64 -1.00 4.44 8.35
CA VAL A 64 -1.45 5.16 9.55
C VAL A 64 -0.50 6.33 9.79
N THR A 65 -1.03 7.53 9.98
CA THR A 65 -0.24 8.74 10.28
C THR A 65 0.07 8.89 11.78
N GLU A 66 1.20 9.49 12.14
CA GLU A 66 1.62 9.65 13.54
C GLU A 66 0.72 10.61 14.33
N THR A 67 0.45 11.80 13.80
CA THR A 67 -0.13 12.90 14.59
C THR A 67 -1.65 12.92 14.58
N THR A 68 -2.27 12.67 13.42
CA THR A 68 -3.72 12.82 13.22
C THR A 68 -4.48 11.49 13.34
N GLN A 69 -3.77 10.38 13.51
CA GLN A 69 -4.33 9.01 13.55
C GLN A 69 -5.24 8.71 12.34
N GLU A 70 -5.00 9.39 11.22
CA GLU A 70 -5.71 9.14 9.97
C GLU A 70 -5.21 7.84 9.35
N ILE A 71 -6.14 7.14 8.69
CA ILE A 71 -5.87 5.93 7.94
C ILE A 71 -6.06 6.24 6.47
N PHE A 72 -5.03 6.00 5.67
CA PHE A 72 -5.09 6.03 4.22
C PHE A 72 -5.12 4.60 3.70
N ILE A 73 -6.03 4.32 2.78
CA ILE A 73 -6.16 3.04 2.11
C ILE A 73 -5.79 3.25 0.64
N ILE A 74 -4.64 2.75 0.23
CA ILE A 74 -4.08 2.95 -1.12
C ILE A 74 -4.32 1.66 -1.94
N PRO A 75 -4.93 1.73 -3.14
CA PRO A 75 -5.11 0.58 -4.02
C PRO A 75 -3.77 0.17 -4.68
N ALA A 76 -2.89 -0.46 -3.91
CA ALA A 76 -1.51 -0.77 -4.31
C ALA A 76 -1.46 -1.59 -5.61
N VAL A 77 -2.31 -2.60 -5.78
CA VAL A 77 -2.30 -3.46 -6.98
C VAL A 77 -2.72 -2.71 -8.24
N SER A 78 -3.75 -1.87 -8.21
CA SER A 78 -4.17 -1.07 -9.39
C SER A 78 -3.13 -0.05 -9.82
N ILE A 79 -2.26 0.39 -8.91
CA ILE A 79 -1.19 1.33 -9.23
C ILE A 79 -0.08 0.65 -10.03
N VAL A 80 0.24 -0.60 -9.70
CA VAL A 80 1.32 -1.37 -10.35
C VAL A 80 0.81 -2.17 -11.56
N ASP A 81 -0.43 -2.65 -11.55
CA ASP A 81 -1.07 -3.39 -12.64
C ASP A 81 -2.46 -2.81 -12.91
N SER A 82 -2.56 -2.00 -13.98
CA SER A 82 -3.79 -1.30 -14.36
C SER A 82 -4.87 -2.21 -14.94
N ASP A 83 -4.51 -3.42 -15.37
CA ASP A 83 -5.44 -4.37 -15.99
C ASP A 83 -6.13 -5.24 -14.93
N VAL A 84 -5.70 -5.17 -13.67
CA VAL A 84 -6.31 -5.90 -12.55
C VAL A 84 -7.64 -5.25 -12.17
N LEU A 85 -8.72 -6.02 -12.35
CA LEU A 85 -10.04 -5.69 -11.81
C LEU A 85 -10.03 -5.88 -10.29
N ILE A 86 -9.85 -4.78 -9.54
CA ILE A 86 -10.09 -4.79 -8.10
C ILE A 86 -11.58 -4.90 -7.85
N ASN A 87 -11.98 -5.90 -7.08
CA ASN A 87 -13.33 -5.96 -6.54
C ASN A 87 -13.48 -4.90 -5.45
N GLN A 88 -13.89 -3.68 -5.82
CA GLN A 88 -14.12 -2.57 -4.90
C GLN A 88 -15.43 -2.80 -4.14
N LEU A 89 -15.46 -3.80 -3.24
CA LEU A 89 -16.65 -4.12 -2.46
C LEU A 89 -16.85 -3.23 -1.23
N PHE A 90 -15.83 -2.47 -0.83
CA PHE A 90 -15.94 -1.61 0.35
C PHE A 90 -16.84 -0.41 0.02
N LYS A 91 -18.05 -0.45 0.56
CA LYS A 91 -18.87 0.74 0.66
C LYS A 91 -18.26 1.64 1.75
N THR A 92 -18.44 2.95 1.61
CA THR A 92 -17.90 3.93 2.56
C THR A 92 -18.47 3.80 3.98
N ASP A 93 -19.52 3.00 4.18
CA ASP A 93 -20.17 2.68 5.45
C ASP A 93 -19.76 1.31 6.03
N ASP A 94 -18.81 0.61 5.40
CA ASP A 94 -18.29 -0.68 5.86
C ASP A 94 -17.32 -0.48 7.04
N VAL A 95 -17.86 0.01 8.16
CA VAL A 95 -17.15 0.23 9.42
C VAL A 95 -17.31 -1.00 10.30
N THR A 96 -16.20 -1.65 10.66
CA THR A 96 -16.23 -2.75 11.63
C THR A 96 -16.45 -2.16 13.03
N ILE A 97 -17.69 -2.16 13.51
CA ILE A 97 -18.01 -1.82 14.89
C ILE A 97 -17.51 -2.99 15.76
N ARG A 98 -16.58 -2.73 16.69
CA ARG A 98 -16.14 -3.74 17.66
C ARG A 98 -17.35 -4.18 18.50
N SER A 99 -17.68 -5.48 18.45
CA SER A 99 -18.56 -6.15 19.41
C SER A 99 -17.84 -6.34 20.75
#